data_AF-A0A829FER5-F1
#
_entry.id   AF-A0A829FER5-F1
#
_cell.length_a   1.000
_cell.length_b   1.000
_cell.length_c   1.000
_cell.angle_alpha   90.00
_cell.angle_beta   90.00
_cell.angle_gamma   90.00
#
_symmetry.space_group_name_H-M   'P 1'
#
loop_
_entity.id
_entity.type
_entity.pdbx_description
1 polymer ?
#
loop_
_entity_poly.entity_id
_entity_poly.type
_entity_poly.pdbx_seq_one_letter_code
_entity_poly.pdbx_strand_id
1 'polypeptide(L)'
;MKINKKVVILSGLIIVSSIYSFIFFKNTQSIYTTGDLSFHLSRIKGLSTIFTSPINYETFNYTGYGVNYFYPFLTFFPAVMLYWMTKNLIVSYIIYVWLLNLCTTLVAYHYGERFLKQKKAAFLFSCLYIFSAYRTVDIYYRSAIAEAIAITLVIPVLFYAYQIISGKEEKYPSVKLALSMSLLVYSHVLSTLMSTALIIIFIFIRLVSKGFKNADFIAIFKKLFSAAGMTLVLTSAFWYPMFEQMLYQKINKPSVTNLYAHASNVFDSLTEAMNNDLTTYSMGLVGLLSLCIPLILFKKLTNIEKKIYYGTCLTWLATTSLVPWYLLQNTPAKLLQFPWRILSLQIIFSSLILTMIFFKNRRYNKTRELFYLGASIILCK
;
A
#
# COMPACT_ATOMS: atom_id res chain seq x y z
N MET A 1 -9.62 33.30 -19.91
CA MET A 1 -9.85 32.66 -18.59
C MET A 1 -8.55 31.98 -18.14
N LYS A 2 -7.87 32.45 -17.07
CA LYS A 2 -6.66 31.79 -16.56
C LYS A 2 -7.07 30.49 -15.85
N ILE A 3 -6.96 29.36 -16.54
CA ILE A 3 -7.27 28.06 -15.95
C ILE A 3 -6.33 27.80 -14.77
N ASN A 4 -6.90 27.53 -13.59
CA ASN A 4 -6.14 27.27 -12.38
C ASN A 4 -5.37 25.95 -12.53
N LYS A 5 -4.03 26.01 -12.55
CA LYS A 5 -3.15 24.84 -12.69
C LYS A 5 -3.45 23.73 -11.68
N LYS A 6 -3.93 24.07 -10.47
CA LYS A 6 -4.33 23.08 -9.46
C LYS A 6 -5.58 22.30 -9.89
N VAL A 7 -6.56 22.99 -10.47
CA VAL A 7 -7.79 22.37 -10.97
C VAL A 7 -7.45 21.41 -12.12
N VAL A 8 -6.61 21.83 -13.07
CA VAL A 8 -6.18 20.95 -14.18
C VAL A 8 -5.54 19.66 -13.68
N ILE A 9 -4.65 19.76 -12.70
CA ILE A 9 -3.97 18.57 -12.14
C ILE A 9 -4.99 17.65 -11.45
N LEU A 10 -5.87 18.20 -10.60
CA LEU A 10 -6.88 17.40 -9.90
C LEU A 10 -7.86 16.72 -10.87
N SER A 11 -8.33 17.45 -11.89
CA SER A 11 -9.16 16.87 -12.95
C SER A 11 -8.42 15.77 -13.71
N GLY A 12 -7.13 15.97 -14.01
CA GLY A 12 -6.28 14.95 -14.64
C GLY A 12 -6.17 13.68 -13.79
N LEU A 13 -5.95 13.82 -12.47
CA LEU A 13 -5.89 12.68 -11.54
C LEU A 13 -7.22 11.92 -11.50
N ILE A 14 -8.35 12.62 -11.44
CA ILE A 14 -9.69 12.00 -11.47
C ILE A 14 -9.90 11.23 -12.77
N ILE A 15 -9.56 11.83 -13.92
CA ILE A 15 -9.69 11.17 -15.23
C ILE A 15 -8.83 9.91 -15.29
N VAL A 16 -7.57 9.98 -14.86
CA VAL A 16 -6.64 8.84 -14.83
C VAL A 16 -7.18 7.70 -13.96
N SER A 17 -7.63 7.98 -12.74
CA SER A 17 -8.22 6.97 -11.85
C SER A 17 -9.50 6.36 -12.43
N SER A 18 -10.35 7.17 -13.08
CA SER A 18 -11.60 6.70 -13.70
C SER A 18 -11.33 5.82 -14.91
N ILE A 19 -10.41 6.20 -15.80
CA ILE A 19 -10.02 5.38 -16.96
C ILE A 19 -9.48 4.03 -16.49
N TYR A 20 -8.64 4.03 -15.44
CA TYR A 20 -8.09 2.80 -14.88
C TYR A 20 -9.19 1.84 -14.40
N SER A 21 -10.14 2.33 -13.60
CA SER A 21 -11.27 1.50 -13.16
C SER A 21 -12.16 1.05 -14.32
N PHE A 22 -12.39 1.90 -15.31
CA PHE A 22 -13.22 1.57 -16.46
C PHE A 22 -12.63 0.45 -17.32
N ILE A 23 -11.30 0.43 -17.51
CA ILE A 23 -10.61 -0.62 -18.27
C ILE A 23 -10.87 -2.01 -17.67
N PHE A 24 -10.83 -2.12 -16.34
CA PHE A 24 -11.00 -3.41 -15.64
C PHE A 24 -12.45 -3.79 -15.35
N PHE A 25 -13.37 -2.82 -15.24
CA PHE A 25 -14.79 -3.06 -14.99
C PHE A 25 -15.68 -2.83 -16.22
N LYS A 26 -15.14 -3.07 -17.43
CA LYS A 26 -15.87 -2.87 -18.69
C LYS A 26 -17.19 -3.65 -18.75
N ASN A 27 -17.27 -4.81 -18.09
CA ASN A 27 -18.52 -5.55 -17.90
C ASN A 27 -19.02 -5.37 -16.46
N THR A 28 -19.96 -4.46 -16.24
CA THR A 28 -20.52 -4.18 -14.91
C THR A 28 -21.52 -5.22 -14.43
N GLN A 29 -21.97 -6.12 -15.32
CA GLN A 29 -22.97 -7.14 -15.03
C GLN A 29 -22.36 -8.47 -14.56
N SER A 30 -21.08 -8.71 -14.83
CA SER A 30 -20.34 -9.85 -14.29
C SER A 30 -18.90 -9.48 -13.94
N ILE A 31 -18.53 -9.76 -12.69
CA ILE A 31 -17.15 -9.72 -12.21
C ILE A 31 -16.67 -11.15 -12.00
N TYR A 32 -15.53 -11.49 -12.57
CA TYR A 32 -14.92 -12.81 -12.35
C TYR A 32 -14.56 -12.95 -10.88
N THR A 33 -15.04 -14.03 -10.25
CA THR A 33 -14.69 -14.34 -8.85
C THR A 33 -13.31 -14.94 -8.79
N THR A 34 -12.30 -14.09 -8.57
CA THR A 34 -10.92 -14.50 -8.36
C THR A 34 -10.45 -14.10 -6.96
N GLY A 35 -9.56 -14.90 -6.38
CA GLY A 35 -8.96 -14.65 -5.06
C GLY A 35 -10.00 -14.40 -3.96
N ASP A 36 -9.88 -13.26 -3.28
CA ASP A 36 -10.62 -12.91 -2.07
C ASP A 36 -11.97 -12.22 -2.35
N LEU A 37 -12.40 -12.12 -3.61
CA LEU A 37 -13.60 -11.35 -3.98
C LEU A 37 -14.85 -11.85 -3.24
N SER A 38 -15.11 -13.16 -3.28
CA SER A 38 -16.29 -13.77 -2.64
C SER A 38 -16.30 -13.51 -1.13
N PHE A 39 -15.13 -13.57 -0.49
CA PHE A 39 -14.94 -13.24 0.92
C PHE A 39 -15.30 -11.77 1.18
N HIS A 40 -14.76 -10.83 0.41
CA HIS A 40 -15.03 -9.40 0.59
C HIS A 40 -16.49 -9.01 0.30
N LEU A 41 -17.11 -9.57 -0.74
CA LEU A 41 -18.53 -9.34 -1.02
C LEU A 41 -19.42 -9.88 0.13
N SER A 42 -19.09 -11.06 0.65
CA SER A 42 -19.75 -11.62 1.83
C SER A 42 -19.59 -10.71 3.05
N ARG A 43 -18.42 -10.09 3.23
CA ARG A 43 -18.20 -9.11 4.30
C ARG A 43 -19.03 -7.84 4.14
N ILE A 44 -19.14 -7.28 2.93
CA ILE A 44 -19.98 -6.08 2.68
C ILE A 44 -21.43 -6.39 3.06
N LYS A 45 -21.98 -7.50 2.57
CA LYS A 45 -23.34 -7.92 2.91
C LYS A 45 -23.47 -8.21 4.41
N GLY A 46 -22.52 -8.91 5.02
CA GLY A 46 -22.57 -9.27 6.44
C GLY A 46 -22.48 -8.07 7.39
N LEU A 47 -21.68 -7.05 7.05
CA LEU A 47 -21.56 -5.82 7.81
C LEU A 47 -22.79 -4.91 7.73
N SER A 48 -23.73 -5.18 6.83
CA SER A 48 -24.96 -4.38 6.72
C SER A 48 -25.83 -4.40 7.99
N THR A 49 -25.64 -5.41 8.85
CA THR A 49 -26.36 -5.59 10.12
C THR A 49 -25.48 -5.32 11.35
N ILE A 50 -24.29 -4.73 11.19
CA ILE A 50 -23.29 -4.61 12.27
C ILE A 50 -23.79 -3.87 13.51
N PHE A 51 -24.76 -2.96 13.36
CA PHE A 51 -25.34 -2.18 14.45
C PHE A 51 -26.47 -2.90 15.20
N THR A 52 -27.01 -3.99 14.65
CA THR A 52 -28.02 -4.82 15.32
C THR A 52 -27.40 -6.06 15.93
N SER A 53 -26.47 -6.69 15.24
CA SER A 53 -25.73 -7.86 15.72
C SER A 53 -24.30 -7.86 15.16
N PRO A 54 -23.29 -8.16 15.98
CA PRO A 54 -21.92 -8.35 15.51
C PRO A 54 -21.76 -9.60 14.63
N ILE A 55 -22.74 -10.52 14.69
CA ILE A 55 -22.81 -11.76 13.94
C ILE A 55 -23.90 -11.66 12.86
N ASN A 56 -23.55 -12.07 11.63
CA ASN A 56 -24.48 -12.15 10.52
C ASN A 56 -24.70 -13.62 10.12
N TYR A 57 -25.96 -14.02 9.95
CA TYR A 57 -26.36 -15.38 9.60
C TYR A 57 -26.75 -15.55 8.13
N GLU A 58 -26.64 -14.52 7.29
CA GLU A 58 -26.97 -14.62 5.86
C GLU A 58 -25.75 -14.83 4.97
N THR A 59 -24.56 -14.60 5.49
CA THR A 59 -23.30 -14.75 4.76
C THR A 59 -22.51 -15.93 5.30
N PHE A 60 -21.47 -16.37 4.57
CA PHE A 60 -20.64 -17.51 4.97
C PHE A 60 -21.44 -18.80 5.23
N ASN A 61 -22.33 -19.18 4.30
CA ASN A 61 -23.14 -20.42 4.37
C ASN A 61 -24.02 -20.54 5.63
N TYR A 62 -24.59 -19.43 6.08
CA TYR A 62 -25.56 -19.40 7.20
C TYR A 62 -25.02 -19.89 8.55
N THR A 63 -23.70 -19.86 8.72
CA THR A 63 -23.01 -20.40 9.90
C THR A 63 -22.96 -19.45 11.09
N GLY A 64 -23.14 -18.13 10.87
CA GLY A 64 -23.05 -17.14 11.96
C GLY A 64 -21.63 -16.86 12.44
N TYR A 65 -20.64 -16.77 11.53
CA TYR A 65 -19.26 -16.46 11.93
C TYR A 65 -19.08 -15.01 12.43
N GLY A 66 -18.40 -14.86 13.57
CA GLY A 66 -17.91 -13.57 14.09
C GLY A 66 -16.69 -13.02 13.33
N VAL A 67 -16.75 -12.96 11.99
CA VAL A 67 -15.60 -12.58 11.13
C VAL A 67 -15.02 -11.22 11.50
N ASN A 68 -15.87 -10.27 11.88
CA ASN A 68 -15.48 -8.89 12.16
C ASN A 68 -14.69 -8.72 13.46
N TYR A 69 -14.64 -9.74 14.33
CA TYR A 69 -13.75 -9.75 15.49
C TYR A 69 -12.28 -9.93 15.08
N PHE A 70 -12.02 -10.61 13.96
CA PHE A 70 -10.66 -10.93 13.50
C PHE A 70 -10.24 -10.13 12.26
N TYR A 71 -11.22 -9.56 11.56
CA TYR A 71 -10.99 -8.72 10.39
C TYR A 71 -11.48 -7.30 10.66
N PRO A 72 -10.57 -6.32 10.77
CA PRO A 72 -10.95 -4.92 10.86
C PRO A 72 -11.84 -4.51 9.68
N PHE A 73 -12.75 -3.55 9.92
CA PHE A 73 -13.73 -3.15 8.91
C PHE A 73 -14.00 -1.65 8.83
N LEU A 74 -13.43 -0.81 9.69
CA LEU A 74 -13.73 0.64 9.69
C LEU A 74 -13.45 1.27 8.32
N THR A 75 -12.30 0.97 7.70
CA THR A 75 -11.97 1.50 6.37
C THR A 75 -12.74 0.82 5.25
N PHE A 76 -13.32 -0.35 5.50
CA PHE A 76 -14.14 -1.11 4.55
C PHE A 76 -15.61 -0.67 4.58
N PHE A 77 -16.05 -0.03 5.67
CA PHE A 77 -17.41 0.41 5.91
C PHE A 77 -18.02 1.31 4.82
N PRO A 78 -17.27 2.18 4.11
CA PRO A 78 -17.84 2.94 3.00
C PRO A 78 -18.44 2.04 1.89
N ALA A 79 -17.93 0.83 1.68
CA ALA A 79 -18.53 -0.14 0.76
C ALA A 79 -19.93 -0.60 1.20
N VAL A 80 -20.15 -0.71 2.52
CA VAL A 80 -21.45 -1.05 3.12
C VAL A 80 -22.45 0.08 2.93
N MET A 81 -22.01 1.33 3.12
CA MET A 81 -22.85 2.51 2.87
C MET A 81 -23.31 2.56 1.41
N LEU A 82 -22.41 2.29 0.46
CA LEU A 82 -22.74 2.18 -0.97
C LEU A 82 -23.74 1.05 -1.23
N TYR A 83 -23.60 -0.07 -0.53
CA TYR A 83 -24.56 -1.18 -0.62
C TYR A 83 -25.95 -0.81 -0.12
N TRP A 84 -26.04 -0.05 0.98
CA TRP A 84 -27.33 0.47 1.44
C TRP A 84 -27.99 1.40 0.43
N MET A 85 -27.21 2.20 -0.30
CA MET A 85 -27.72 3.15 -1.30
C MET A 85 -28.12 2.47 -2.61
N THR A 86 -27.28 1.60 -3.15
CA THR A 86 -27.49 1.01 -4.48
C THR A 86 -28.33 -0.26 -4.46
N LYS A 87 -28.43 -0.92 -3.29
CA LYS A 87 -29.01 -2.26 -3.11
C LYS A 87 -28.41 -3.34 -4.01
N ASN A 88 -27.25 -3.07 -4.65
CA ASN A 88 -26.57 -3.99 -5.54
C ASN A 88 -25.11 -4.15 -5.10
N LEU A 89 -24.76 -5.38 -4.74
CA LEU A 89 -23.46 -5.70 -4.15
C LEU A 89 -22.30 -5.51 -5.13
N ILE A 90 -22.50 -5.90 -6.40
CA ILE A 90 -21.50 -5.76 -7.47
C ILE A 90 -21.26 -4.28 -7.78
N VAL A 91 -22.34 -3.50 -7.97
CA VAL A 91 -22.24 -2.06 -8.24
C VAL A 91 -21.55 -1.33 -7.09
N SER A 92 -21.90 -1.66 -5.85
CA SER A 92 -21.27 -1.07 -4.65
C SER A 92 -19.78 -1.35 -4.58
N TYR A 93 -19.38 -2.59 -4.87
CA TYR A 93 -17.99 -2.98 -4.92
C TYR A 93 -17.22 -2.21 -6.00
N ILE A 94 -17.76 -2.12 -7.22
CA ILE A 94 -17.14 -1.38 -8.33
C ILE A 94 -16.97 0.10 -7.98
N ILE A 95 -18.00 0.75 -7.44
CA ILE A 95 -17.92 2.15 -6.99
C ILE A 95 -16.88 2.29 -5.87
N TYR A 96 -16.84 1.35 -4.93
CA TYR A 96 -15.87 1.38 -3.84
C TYR A 96 -14.43 1.26 -4.35
N VAL A 97 -14.14 0.35 -5.29
CA VAL A 97 -12.82 0.21 -5.91
C VAL A 97 -12.45 1.47 -6.69
N TRP A 98 -13.39 2.08 -7.41
CA TRP A 98 -13.17 3.36 -8.08
C TRP A 98 -12.82 4.48 -7.09
N LEU A 99 -13.56 4.61 -5.99
CA LEU A 99 -13.24 5.56 -4.91
C LEU A 99 -11.86 5.27 -4.29
N LEU A 100 -11.51 4.00 -4.10
CA LEU A 100 -10.20 3.61 -3.58
C LEU A 100 -9.07 4.03 -4.53
N ASN A 101 -9.24 3.84 -5.84
CA ASN A 101 -8.29 4.32 -6.85
C ASN A 101 -8.15 5.84 -6.81
N LEU A 102 -9.27 6.57 -6.76
CA LEU A 102 -9.25 8.03 -6.64
C LEU A 102 -8.52 8.48 -5.36
N CYS A 103 -8.87 7.90 -4.21
CA CYS A 103 -8.22 8.17 -2.93
C CYS A 103 -6.72 7.88 -3.00
N THR A 104 -6.31 6.75 -3.59
CA THR A 104 -4.90 6.39 -3.73
C THR A 104 -4.14 7.42 -4.54
N THR A 105 -4.66 7.80 -5.70
CA THR A 105 -4.04 8.79 -6.57
C THR A 105 -3.92 10.15 -5.88
N LEU A 106 -4.96 10.61 -5.18
CA LEU A 106 -4.95 11.87 -4.46
C LEU A 106 -3.98 11.87 -3.27
N VAL A 107 -3.94 10.78 -2.50
CA VAL A 107 -3.00 10.60 -1.38
C VAL A 107 -1.56 10.57 -1.89
N ALA A 108 -1.28 9.76 -2.92
CA ALA A 108 0.03 9.69 -3.54
C ALA A 108 0.48 11.06 -4.08
N TYR A 109 -0.41 11.80 -4.75
CA TYR A 109 -0.12 13.14 -5.23
C TYR A 109 0.18 14.10 -4.07
N HIS A 110 -0.67 14.14 -3.03
CA HIS A 110 -0.52 15.06 -1.91
C HIS A 110 0.82 14.86 -1.18
N TYR A 111 1.13 13.62 -0.79
CA TYR A 111 2.38 13.34 -0.09
C TYR A 111 3.60 13.38 -1.02
N GLY A 112 3.43 12.99 -2.29
CA GLY A 112 4.43 13.15 -3.33
C GLY A 112 4.82 14.61 -3.56
N GLU A 113 3.86 15.53 -3.62
CA GLU A 113 4.13 16.98 -3.76
C GLU A 113 4.90 17.50 -2.55
N ARG A 114 4.51 17.08 -1.34
CA ARG A 114 5.18 17.48 -0.10
C ARG A 114 6.60 16.93 0.01
N PHE A 115 6.86 15.75 -0.52
CA PHE A 115 8.19 15.13 -0.52
C PHE A 115 9.09 15.67 -1.63
N LEU A 116 8.60 15.66 -2.87
CA LEU A 116 9.35 16.04 -4.09
C LEU A 116 9.41 17.56 -4.31
N LYS A 117 8.55 18.34 -3.64
CA LYS A 117 8.45 19.81 -3.79
C LYS A 117 8.17 20.28 -5.22
N GLN A 118 7.61 19.41 -6.06
CA GLN A 118 7.33 19.71 -7.46
C GLN A 118 6.03 19.04 -7.93
N LYS A 119 5.04 19.85 -8.31
CA LYS A 119 3.70 19.39 -8.73
C LYS A 119 3.70 18.38 -9.89
N LYS A 120 4.54 18.61 -10.91
CA LYS A 120 4.64 17.70 -12.06
C LYS A 120 5.28 16.35 -11.66
N ALA A 121 6.26 16.38 -10.75
CA ALA A 121 6.87 15.18 -10.22
C ALA A 121 5.88 14.40 -9.35
N ALA A 122 5.11 15.09 -8.52
CA ALA A 122 4.04 14.49 -7.72
C ALA A 122 2.97 13.81 -8.58
N PHE A 123 2.58 14.43 -9.69
CA PHE A 123 1.65 13.84 -10.66
C PHE A 123 2.23 12.54 -11.26
N LEU A 124 3.47 12.58 -11.73
CA LEU A 124 4.13 11.37 -12.25
C LEU A 124 4.23 10.27 -11.18
N PHE A 125 4.65 10.62 -9.97
CA PHE A 125 4.72 9.68 -8.84
C PHE A 125 3.36 9.02 -8.59
N SER A 126 2.27 9.80 -8.55
CA SER A 126 0.93 9.25 -8.35
C SER A 126 0.50 8.30 -9.47
N CYS A 127 0.87 8.58 -10.73
CA CYS A 127 0.60 7.71 -11.86
C CYS A 127 1.40 6.40 -11.79
N LEU A 128 2.72 6.48 -11.57
CA LEU A 128 3.57 5.29 -11.42
C LEU A 128 3.10 4.40 -10.26
N TYR A 129 2.62 5.03 -9.19
CA TYR A 129 2.15 4.33 -8.01
C TYR A 129 0.82 3.60 -8.23
N ILE A 130 -0.20 4.27 -8.77
CA ILE A 130 -1.51 3.65 -8.99
C ILE A 130 -1.43 2.50 -10.00
N PHE A 131 -0.61 2.65 -11.04
CA PHE A 131 -0.45 1.66 -12.10
C PHE A 131 0.66 0.63 -11.84
N SER A 132 1.18 0.57 -10.61
CA SER A 132 2.14 -0.48 -10.27
C SER A 132 1.49 -1.87 -10.41
N ALA A 133 2.22 -2.82 -10.99
CA ALA A 133 1.67 -4.15 -11.29
C ALA A 133 1.16 -4.84 -10.03
N TYR A 134 1.97 -4.87 -8.95
CA TYR A 134 1.56 -5.49 -7.70
C TYR A 134 0.22 -4.96 -7.15
N ARG A 135 0.01 -3.64 -7.18
CA ARG A 135 -1.27 -3.04 -6.76
C ARG A 135 -2.42 -3.41 -7.70
N THR A 136 -2.15 -3.47 -9.00
CA THR A 136 -3.12 -3.89 -10.02
C THR A 136 -3.57 -5.32 -9.78
N VAL A 137 -2.62 -6.22 -9.56
CA VAL A 137 -2.87 -7.63 -9.19
C VAL A 137 -3.69 -7.70 -7.91
N ASP A 138 -3.32 -6.93 -6.89
CA ASP A 138 -4.01 -6.92 -5.59
C ASP A 138 -5.50 -6.57 -5.71
N ILE A 139 -5.84 -5.58 -6.54
CA ILE A 139 -7.23 -5.12 -6.71
C ILE A 139 -8.04 -5.96 -7.69
N TYR A 140 -7.47 -6.28 -8.87
CA TYR A 140 -8.27 -6.79 -9.99
C TYR A 140 -8.08 -8.29 -10.24
N TYR A 141 -6.97 -8.87 -9.80
CA TYR A 141 -6.75 -10.31 -9.92
C TYR A 141 -6.99 -11.03 -8.59
N ARG A 142 -6.35 -10.59 -7.51
CA ARG A 142 -6.50 -11.19 -6.18
C ARG A 142 -7.72 -10.68 -5.43
N SER A 143 -8.25 -9.51 -5.79
CA SER A 143 -9.36 -8.85 -5.10
C SER A 143 -9.15 -8.68 -3.59
N ALA A 144 -7.91 -8.54 -3.14
CA ALA A 144 -7.53 -8.41 -1.73
C ALA A 144 -7.66 -6.96 -1.26
N ILE A 145 -8.89 -6.47 -1.24
CA ILE A 145 -9.21 -5.05 -1.01
C ILE A 145 -8.68 -4.50 0.32
N ALA A 146 -8.60 -5.34 1.35
CA ALA A 146 -7.99 -4.94 2.62
C ALA A 146 -6.53 -4.50 2.45
N GLU A 147 -5.74 -5.27 1.70
CA GLU A 147 -4.36 -4.92 1.37
C GLU A 147 -4.30 -3.70 0.42
N ALA A 148 -5.23 -3.58 -0.53
CA ALA A 148 -5.26 -2.45 -1.45
C ALA A 148 -5.48 -1.10 -0.73
N ILE A 149 -6.35 -1.07 0.29
CA ILE A 149 -6.51 0.10 1.17
C ILE A 149 -5.23 0.34 1.96
N ALA A 150 -4.60 -0.74 2.45
CA ALA A 150 -3.36 -0.65 3.19
C ALA A 150 -2.25 0.00 2.35
N ILE A 151 -2.09 -0.41 1.09
CA ILE A 151 -1.17 0.18 0.12
C ILE A 151 -1.35 1.71 0.06
N THR A 152 -2.59 2.21 -0.04
CA THR A 152 -2.89 3.65 0.02
C THR A 152 -2.39 4.32 1.31
N LEU A 153 -2.62 3.67 2.45
CA LEU A 153 -2.33 4.21 3.79
C LEU A 153 -0.85 4.11 4.19
N VAL A 154 -0.07 3.22 3.56
CA VAL A 154 1.38 3.15 3.80
C VAL A 154 2.07 4.46 3.40
N ILE A 155 1.58 5.18 2.39
CA ILE A 155 2.15 6.48 1.97
C ILE A 155 2.18 7.50 3.13
N PRO A 156 1.04 7.88 3.75
CA PRO A 156 1.06 8.80 4.89
C PRO A 156 1.85 8.26 6.07
N VAL A 157 1.79 6.95 6.36
CA VAL A 157 2.55 6.31 7.45
C VAL A 157 4.05 6.55 7.28
N LEU A 158 4.60 6.17 6.11
CA LEU A 158 6.03 6.33 5.83
C LEU A 158 6.43 7.79 5.73
N PHE A 159 5.56 8.67 5.21
CA PHE A 159 5.83 10.10 5.18
C PHE A 159 5.98 10.69 6.58
N TYR A 160 5.04 10.44 7.50
CA TYR A 160 5.12 10.98 8.86
C TYR A 160 6.22 10.34 9.69
N ALA A 161 6.46 9.04 9.53
CA ALA A 161 7.62 8.38 10.13
C ALA A 161 8.93 9.02 9.65
N TYR A 162 9.07 9.27 8.34
CA TYR A 162 10.22 9.96 7.76
C TYR A 162 10.39 11.39 8.31
N GLN A 163 9.30 12.16 8.46
CA GLN A 163 9.35 13.51 9.05
C GLN A 163 9.90 13.46 10.48
N ILE A 164 9.40 12.54 11.32
CA ILE A 164 9.85 12.37 12.71
C ILE A 164 11.33 11.95 12.74
N ILE A 165 11.70 10.87 12.04
CA ILE A 165 13.05 10.29 12.07
C ILE A 165 14.09 11.25 11.48
N SER A 166 13.69 12.06 10.50
CA SER A 166 14.58 13.06 9.90
C SER A 166 14.76 14.30 10.77
N GLY A 167 13.95 14.47 11.82
CA GLY A 167 13.93 15.67 12.65
C GLY A 167 13.33 16.88 11.93
N LYS A 168 12.47 16.66 10.93
CA LYS A 168 11.84 17.76 10.19
C LYS A 168 10.69 18.36 11.00
N GLU A 169 10.53 19.67 10.88
CA GLU A 169 9.43 20.39 11.50
C GLU A 169 8.13 20.07 10.76
N GLU A 170 7.23 19.38 11.46
CA GLU A 170 5.90 19.03 11.00
C GLU A 170 4.95 19.27 12.16
N LYS A 171 3.81 19.93 11.92
CA LYS A 171 2.82 20.18 12.96
C LYS A 171 2.14 18.87 13.38
N TYR A 172 2.22 18.53 14.67
CA TYR A 172 1.63 17.32 15.28
C TYR A 172 1.99 16.01 14.55
N PRO A 173 3.28 15.69 14.37
CA PRO A 173 3.67 14.56 13.54
C PRO A 173 3.29 13.22 14.20
N SER A 174 3.31 13.14 15.54
CA SER A 174 2.88 11.97 16.31
C SER A 174 1.40 11.67 16.12
N VAL A 175 0.54 12.69 16.15
CA VAL A 175 -0.92 12.52 15.95
C VAL A 175 -1.20 12.06 14.52
N LYS A 176 -0.54 12.66 13.53
CA LYS A 176 -0.71 12.29 12.13
C LYS A 176 -0.21 10.88 11.82
N LEU A 177 0.94 10.50 12.39
CA LEU A 177 1.43 9.13 12.32
C LEU A 177 0.43 8.17 12.98
N ALA A 178 -0.05 8.51 14.19
CA ALA A 178 -1.01 7.68 14.91
C ALA A 178 -2.29 7.44 14.12
N LEU A 179 -2.89 8.49 13.56
CA LEU A 179 -4.09 8.39 12.72
C LEU A 179 -3.84 7.51 11.49
N SER A 180 -2.71 7.70 10.80
CA SER A 180 -2.39 6.89 9.62
C SER A 180 -2.13 5.41 9.96
N MET A 181 -1.47 5.14 11.09
CA MET A 181 -1.25 3.79 11.59
C MET A 181 -2.55 3.14 12.08
N SER A 182 -3.44 3.90 12.72
CA SER A 182 -4.75 3.41 13.15
C SER A 182 -5.62 3.03 11.97
N LEU A 183 -5.68 3.86 10.93
CA LEU A 183 -6.36 3.51 9.69
C LEU A 183 -5.76 2.24 9.07
N LEU A 184 -4.42 2.10 9.09
CA LEU A 184 -3.73 0.93 8.56
C LEU A 184 -4.08 -0.35 9.34
N VAL A 185 -4.16 -0.28 10.67
CA VAL A 185 -4.66 -1.37 11.53
C VAL A 185 -6.10 -1.71 11.16
N TYR A 186 -6.94 -0.69 10.97
CA TYR A 186 -8.33 -0.85 10.60
C TYR A 186 -8.57 -1.35 9.16
N SER A 187 -7.51 -1.47 8.36
CA SER A 187 -7.54 -2.04 7.01
C SER A 187 -6.89 -3.42 6.95
N HIS A 188 -5.62 -3.51 7.35
CA HIS A 188 -4.80 -4.69 7.16
C HIS A 188 -3.67 -4.78 8.19
N VAL A 189 -3.85 -5.69 9.16
CA VAL A 189 -2.91 -5.89 10.28
C VAL A 189 -1.50 -6.25 9.79
N LEU A 190 -1.38 -7.09 8.75
CA LEU A 190 -0.08 -7.50 8.23
C LEU A 190 0.71 -6.32 7.64
N SER A 191 0.06 -5.44 6.87
CA SER A 191 0.72 -4.22 6.35
C SER A 191 1.13 -3.26 7.47
N THR A 192 0.42 -3.27 8.61
CA THR A 192 0.82 -2.53 9.82
C THR A 192 2.13 -3.07 10.38
N LEU A 193 2.27 -4.40 10.50
CA LEU A 193 3.51 -5.03 10.96
C LEU A 193 4.67 -4.73 10.01
N MET A 194 4.45 -4.85 8.70
CA MET A 194 5.47 -4.56 7.69
C MET A 194 5.91 -3.08 7.72
N SER A 195 4.96 -2.15 7.87
CA SER A 195 5.26 -0.72 8.00
C SER A 195 6.03 -0.43 9.29
N THR A 196 5.66 -1.07 10.40
CA THR A 196 6.37 -0.94 11.68
C THR A 196 7.82 -1.44 11.56
N ALA A 197 8.03 -2.61 10.94
CA ALA A 197 9.37 -3.14 10.67
C ALA A 197 10.21 -2.17 9.82
N LEU A 198 9.62 -1.57 8.78
CA LEU A 198 10.31 -0.58 7.96
C LEU A 198 10.67 0.69 8.72
N ILE A 199 9.79 1.16 9.61
CA ILE A 199 10.06 2.30 10.50
C ILE A 199 11.23 1.98 11.44
N ILE A 200 11.28 0.78 12.02
CA ILE A 200 12.40 0.32 12.86
C ILE A 200 13.71 0.32 12.06
N ILE A 201 13.69 -0.17 10.82
CA ILE A 201 14.86 -0.13 9.92
C ILE A 201 15.30 1.31 9.66
N PHE A 202 14.37 2.25 9.43
CA PHE A 202 14.71 3.66 9.25
C PHE A 202 15.33 4.30 10.49
N ILE A 203 14.88 3.92 11.68
CA ILE A 203 15.49 4.35 12.95
C ILE A 203 16.93 3.81 13.03
N PHE A 204 17.14 2.53 12.75
CA PHE A 204 18.48 1.92 12.75
C PHE A 204 19.43 2.58 11.75
N ILE A 205 18.97 2.84 10.51
CA ILE A 205 19.76 3.56 9.51
C ILE A 205 20.10 4.96 10.00
N ARG A 206 19.17 5.65 10.67
CA ARG A 206 19.45 6.98 11.25
C ARG A 206 20.49 6.90 12.38
N LEU A 207 20.40 5.88 13.24
CA LEU A 207 21.36 5.63 14.33
C LEU A 207 22.78 5.48 13.77
N VAL A 208 22.96 4.60 12.79
CA VAL A 208 24.28 4.31 12.22
C VAL A 208 24.82 5.46 11.38
N SER A 209 23.98 6.15 10.59
CA SER A 209 24.46 7.12 9.59
C SER A 209 24.79 8.51 10.13
N LYS A 210 24.16 8.94 11.22
CA LYS A 210 24.34 10.30 11.75
C LYS A 210 24.63 10.35 13.25
N GLY A 211 24.54 9.21 13.93
CA GLY A 211 24.36 9.20 15.38
C GLY A 211 23.11 9.99 15.78
N PHE A 212 22.90 10.10 17.09
CA PHE A 212 21.98 11.08 17.63
C PHE A 212 22.73 11.89 18.67
N LYS A 213 22.58 13.21 18.63
CA LYS A 213 22.78 13.98 19.87
C LYS A 213 21.72 13.52 20.86
N ASN A 214 22.06 13.33 22.13
CA ASN A 214 21.14 12.74 23.14
C ASN A 214 19.75 13.40 23.15
N ALA A 215 19.69 14.73 22.98
CA ALA A 215 18.42 15.47 22.91
C ALA A 215 17.55 15.11 21.69
N ASP A 216 18.16 14.92 20.51
CA ASP A 216 17.45 14.55 19.27
C ASP A 216 16.89 13.13 19.36
N PHE A 217 17.67 12.21 19.96
CA PHE A 217 17.24 10.82 20.18
C PHE A 217 15.97 10.78 21.04
N ILE A 218 16.01 11.42 22.20
CA ILE A 218 14.90 11.46 23.14
C ILE A 218 13.67 12.10 22.49
N ALA A 219 13.83 13.19 21.74
CA ALA A 219 12.71 13.84 21.06
C ALA A 219 12.06 12.95 19.99
N ILE A 220 12.86 12.22 19.20
CA ILE A 220 12.36 11.31 18.16
C ILE A 220 11.63 10.13 18.79
N PHE A 221 12.22 9.48 19.81
CA PHE A 221 11.59 8.36 20.49
C PHE A 221 10.32 8.76 21.24
N LYS A 222 10.29 9.92 21.92
CA LYS A 222 9.06 10.46 22.52
C LYS A 222 7.94 10.61 21.50
N LYS A 223 8.25 11.16 20.32
CA LYS A 223 7.26 11.33 19.24
C LYS A 223 6.74 9.99 18.71
N LEU A 224 7.61 9.01 18.51
CA LEU A 224 7.23 7.68 18.04
C LEU A 224 6.45 6.89 19.08
N PHE A 225 6.88 6.92 20.35
CA PHE A 225 6.18 6.28 21.45
C PHE A 225 4.80 6.89 21.68
N SER A 226 4.70 8.22 21.64
CA SER A 226 3.42 8.93 21.66
C SER A 226 2.50 8.48 20.50
N ALA A 227 3.04 8.35 19.28
CA ALA A 227 2.27 7.86 18.14
C ALA A 227 1.78 6.42 18.36
N ALA A 228 2.65 5.53 18.84
CA ALA A 228 2.29 4.14 19.14
C ALA A 228 1.20 4.03 20.22
N GLY A 229 1.33 4.77 21.32
CA GLY A 229 0.32 4.82 22.38
C GLY A 229 -1.04 5.33 21.88
N MET A 230 -1.04 6.41 21.10
CA MET A 230 -2.28 6.91 20.47
C MET A 230 -2.88 5.89 19.49
N THR A 231 -2.06 5.20 18.69
CA THR A 231 -2.56 4.16 17.78
C THR A 231 -3.23 3.03 18.54
N LEU A 232 -2.63 2.54 19.64
CA LEU A 232 -3.22 1.49 20.47
C LEU A 232 -4.58 1.91 21.04
N VAL A 233 -4.68 3.13 21.57
CA VAL A 233 -5.96 3.67 22.08
C VAL A 233 -7.00 3.78 20.96
N LEU A 234 -6.63 4.39 19.83
CA LEU A 234 -7.53 4.58 18.69
C LEU A 234 -7.98 3.28 18.02
N THR A 235 -7.24 2.18 18.22
CA THR A 235 -7.55 0.87 17.62
C THR A 235 -8.08 -0.14 18.64
N SER A 236 -8.26 0.27 19.90
CA SER A 236 -8.78 -0.58 20.98
C SER A 236 -10.13 -1.23 20.64
N ALA A 237 -11.01 -0.53 19.92
CA ALA A 237 -12.29 -1.07 19.48
C ALA A 237 -12.17 -2.27 18.51
N PHE A 238 -10.99 -2.50 17.93
CA PHE A 238 -10.68 -3.73 17.19
C PHE A 238 -9.96 -4.75 18.08
N TRP A 239 -8.90 -4.34 18.79
CA TRP A 239 -8.07 -5.27 19.55
C TRP A 239 -8.79 -5.91 20.73
N TYR A 240 -9.58 -5.13 21.47
CA TYR A 240 -10.28 -5.59 22.66
C TYR A 240 -11.19 -6.80 22.35
N PRO A 241 -12.18 -6.70 21.43
CA PRO A 241 -13.05 -7.83 21.15
C PRO A 241 -12.30 -8.99 20.48
N MET A 242 -11.26 -8.72 19.67
CA MET A 242 -10.42 -9.79 19.12
C MET A 242 -9.76 -10.61 20.22
N PHE A 243 -9.15 -9.95 21.22
CA PHE A 243 -8.47 -10.63 22.33
C PHE A 243 -9.46 -11.34 23.25
N GLU A 244 -10.61 -10.74 23.53
CA GLU A 244 -11.69 -11.39 24.28
C GLU A 244 -12.08 -12.73 23.62
N GLN A 245 -12.29 -12.74 22.30
CA GLN A 245 -12.63 -13.96 21.56
C GLN A 245 -11.48 -14.98 21.56
N MET A 246 -10.23 -14.54 21.47
CA MET A 246 -9.07 -15.43 21.54
C MET A 246 -8.86 -16.06 22.92
N LEU A 247 -9.25 -15.36 23.99
CA LEU A 247 -9.18 -15.87 25.36
C LEU A 247 -10.34 -16.83 25.66
N TYR A 248 -11.53 -16.54 25.12
CA TYR A 248 -12.72 -17.34 25.35
C TYR A 248 -12.70 -18.69 24.62
N GLN A 249 -12.12 -18.75 23.42
CA GLN A 249 -12.16 -19.95 22.58
C GLN A 249 -10.89 -20.14 21.75
N LYS A 250 -10.65 -21.40 21.34
CA LYS A 250 -9.57 -21.73 20.42
C LYS A 250 -9.93 -21.24 19.01
N ILE A 251 -9.15 -20.29 18.52
CA ILE A 251 -9.30 -19.73 17.17
C ILE A 251 -8.32 -20.40 16.21
N ASN A 252 -8.83 -20.86 15.07
CA ASN A 252 -8.00 -21.36 13.97
C ASN A 252 -7.18 -20.20 13.40
N LYS A 253 -5.86 -20.41 13.32
CA LYS A 253 -4.95 -19.42 12.73
C LYS A 253 -5.01 -19.49 11.21
N PRO A 254 -4.75 -18.38 10.50
CA PRO A 254 -4.55 -18.43 9.06
C PRO A 254 -3.48 -19.46 8.67
N SER A 255 -3.62 -20.05 7.49
CA SER A 255 -2.63 -20.98 6.94
C SER A 255 -1.23 -20.34 6.98
N VAL A 256 -0.26 -21.10 7.49
CA VAL A 256 1.16 -20.72 7.47
C VAL A 256 1.81 -21.48 6.35
N THR A 257 2.36 -20.74 5.40
CA THR A 257 3.07 -21.27 4.24
C THR A 257 4.58 -21.31 4.50
N ASN A 258 5.29 -22.11 3.71
CA ASN A 258 6.75 -22.13 3.74
C ASN A 258 7.29 -20.89 3.03
N LEU A 259 7.90 -19.97 3.78
CA LEU A 259 8.38 -18.69 3.25
C LEU A 259 9.40 -18.89 2.13
N TYR A 260 10.33 -19.85 2.28
CA TYR A 260 11.38 -20.09 1.29
C TYR A 260 10.80 -20.68 0.00
N ALA A 261 9.85 -21.61 0.10
CA ALA A 261 9.19 -22.20 -1.08
C ALA A 261 8.36 -21.19 -1.88
N HIS A 262 7.90 -20.10 -1.26
CA HIS A 262 7.16 -19.02 -1.90
C HIS A 262 8.02 -17.78 -2.21
N ALA A 263 9.34 -17.84 -1.96
CA ALA A 263 10.26 -16.79 -2.37
C ALA A 263 10.60 -16.97 -3.85
N SER A 264 10.50 -15.91 -4.65
CA SER A 264 10.76 -16.00 -6.08
C SER A 264 12.25 -16.20 -6.35
N ASN A 265 12.60 -17.00 -7.36
CA ASN A 265 13.95 -16.95 -7.90
C ASN A 265 14.21 -15.54 -8.48
N VAL A 266 15.46 -15.08 -8.45
CA VAL A 266 15.86 -13.78 -9.00
C VAL A 266 15.53 -13.67 -10.49
N PHE A 267 15.83 -14.71 -11.28
CA PHE A 267 15.62 -14.69 -12.72
C PHE A 267 14.12 -14.74 -13.07
N ASP A 268 13.35 -15.56 -12.34
CA ASP A 268 11.89 -15.63 -12.50
C ASP A 268 11.26 -14.28 -12.15
N SER A 269 11.66 -13.67 -11.04
CA SER A 269 11.18 -12.34 -10.62
C SER A 269 11.44 -11.25 -11.68
N LEU A 270 12.59 -11.29 -12.35
CA LEU A 270 12.91 -10.36 -13.45
C LEU A 270 12.10 -10.66 -14.71
N THR A 271 11.93 -11.93 -15.05
CA THR A 271 11.18 -12.39 -16.23
C THR A 271 9.70 -12.07 -16.09
N GLU A 272 9.10 -12.37 -14.94
CA GLU A 272 7.72 -12.02 -14.60
C GLU A 272 7.49 -10.50 -14.65
N ALA A 273 8.45 -9.72 -14.13
CA ALA A 273 8.36 -8.26 -14.17
C ALA A 273 8.45 -7.70 -15.60
N MET A 274 9.19 -8.36 -16.50
CA MET A 274 9.29 -7.99 -17.90
C MET A 274 8.03 -8.37 -18.70
N ASN A 275 7.48 -9.55 -18.42
CA ASN A 275 6.22 -10.02 -19.02
C ASN A 275 5.03 -9.18 -18.54
N ASN A 276 5.09 -8.65 -17.32
CA ASN A 276 4.09 -7.77 -16.72
C ASN A 276 2.68 -8.39 -16.65
N ASP A 277 2.61 -9.72 -16.58
CA ASP A 277 1.36 -10.48 -16.54
C ASP A 277 0.68 -10.34 -15.16
N LEU A 278 -0.58 -9.90 -15.16
CA LEU A 278 -1.37 -9.69 -13.95
C LEU A 278 -1.76 -10.98 -13.21
N THR A 279 -1.54 -12.15 -13.80
CA THR A 279 -1.71 -13.43 -13.11
C THR A 279 -0.52 -13.80 -12.22
N THR A 280 0.60 -13.07 -12.36
CA THR A 280 1.83 -13.27 -11.58
C THR A 280 2.00 -12.22 -10.47
N TYR A 281 2.54 -12.61 -9.32
CA TYR A 281 2.80 -11.70 -8.21
C TYR A 281 4.17 -11.00 -8.37
N SER A 282 4.28 -10.13 -9.38
CA SER A 282 5.55 -9.50 -9.75
C SER A 282 5.63 -8.01 -9.41
N MET A 283 6.85 -7.47 -9.42
CA MET A 283 7.10 -6.03 -9.28
C MET A 283 6.69 -5.22 -10.53
N GLY A 284 6.44 -5.91 -11.65
CA GLY A 284 6.11 -5.34 -12.96
C GLY A 284 7.17 -4.41 -13.55
N LEU A 285 6.82 -3.78 -14.68
CA LEU A 285 7.73 -2.90 -15.41
C LEU A 285 8.21 -1.71 -14.60
N VAL A 286 7.34 -1.11 -13.77
CA VAL A 286 7.72 0.01 -12.88
C VAL A 286 8.80 -0.44 -11.89
N GLY A 287 8.64 -1.62 -11.29
CA GLY A 287 9.64 -2.23 -10.42
C GLY A 287 10.96 -2.50 -11.16
N LEU A 288 10.89 -3.16 -12.32
CA LEU A 288 12.06 -3.51 -13.12
C LEU A 288 12.86 -2.28 -13.57
N LEU A 289 12.19 -1.27 -14.15
CA LEU A 289 12.84 -0.03 -14.59
C LEU A 289 13.47 0.71 -13.41
N SER A 290 12.84 0.65 -12.24
CA SER A 290 13.38 1.25 -11.00
C SER A 290 14.60 0.53 -10.45
N LEU A 291 14.88 -0.72 -10.85
CA LEU A 291 16.12 -1.41 -10.54
C LEU A 291 17.22 -1.06 -11.55
N CYS A 292 16.90 -1.06 -12.85
CA CYS A 292 17.88 -0.94 -13.94
C CYS A 292 18.33 0.51 -14.20
N ILE A 293 17.41 1.47 -14.30
CA ILE A 293 17.77 2.85 -14.69
C ILE A 293 18.67 3.53 -13.65
N PRO A 294 18.39 3.47 -12.33
CA PRO A 294 19.27 4.10 -11.35
C PRO A 294 20.64 3.42 -11.26
N LEU A 295 20.75 2.13 -11.60
CA LEU A 295 22.02 1.40 -11.64
C LEU A 295 22.97 1.99 -12.69
N ILE A 296 22.45 2.23 -13.90
CA ILE A 296 23.20 2.84 -15.01
C ILE A 296 23.62 4.27 -14.64
N LEU A 297 22.73 5.00 -13.95
CA LEU A 297 22.95 6.40 -13.56
C LEU A 297 23.56 6.56 -12.16
N PHE A 298 24.06 5.48 -11.55
CA PHE A 298 24.35 5.43 -10.10
C PHE A 298 25.33 6.52 -9.63
N LYS A 299 26.39 6.77 -10.43
CA LYS A 299 27.39 7.82 -10.14
C LYS A 299 26.78 9.23 -10.14
N LYS A 300 25.69 9.45 -10.86
CA LYS A 300 25.00 10.73 -10.96
C LYS A 300 23.98 10.93 -9.83
N LEU A 301 23.61 9.89 -9.07
CA LEU A 301 22.59 9.97 -8.02
C LEU A 301 23.05 10.78 -6.80
N THR A 302 22.15 11.63 -6.30
CA THR A 302 22.29 12.32 -5.01
C THR A 302 22.15 11.33 -3.86
N ASN A 303 22.56 11.73 -2.64
CA ASN A 303 22.46 10.87 -1.47
C ASN A 303 21.03 10.45 -1.12
N ILE A 304 20.03 11.30 -1.40
CA ILE A 304 18.62 10.96 -1.17
C ILE A 304 18.15 9.94 -2.20
N GLU A 305 18.48 10.14 -3.48
CA GLU A 305 18.14 9.19 -4.55
C GLU A 305 18.79 7.82 -4.32
N LYS A 306 20.06 7.78 -3.88
CA LYS A 306 20.73 6.52 -3.52
C LYS A 306 20.01 5.78 -2.39
N LYS A 307 19.55 6.49 -1.35
CA LYS A 307 18.79 5.88 -0.24
C LYS A 307 17.46 5.31 -0.70
N ILE A 308 16.73 6.02 -1.56
CA ILE A 308 15.46 5.52 -2.12
C ILE A 308 15.74 4.31 -3.01
N TYR A 309 16.79 4.36 -3.84
CA TYR A 309 17.21 3.25 -4.68
C TYR A 309 17.60 2.00 -3.85
N TYR A 310 18.34 2.18 -2.74
CA TYR A 310 18.59 1.07 -1.81
C TYR A 310 17.29 0.53 -1.20
N GLY A 311 16.31 1.38 -0.89
CA GLY A 311 14.98 0.95 -0.48
C GLY A 311 14.31 0.07 -1.53
N THR A 312 14.35 0.47 -2.81
CA THR A 312 13.86 -0.34 -3.95
C THR A 312 14.58 -1.69 -4.02
N CYS A 313 15.91 -1.72 -3.99
CA CYS A 313 16.67 -2.96 -4.09
C CYS A 313 16.46 -3.87 -2.88
N LEU A 314 16.47 -3.35 -1.66
CA LEU A 314 16.31 -4.15 -0.44
C LEU A 314 14.92 -4.76 -0.32
N THR A 315 13.88 -4.00 -0.66
CA THR A 315 12.50 -4.52 -0.65
C THR A 315 12.28 -5.56 -1.73
N TRP A 316 12.88 -5.41 -2.92
CA TRP A 316 12.89 -6.45 -3.95
C TRP A 316 13.69 -7.70 -3.51
N LEU A 317 14.92 -7.54 -3.03
CA LEU A 317 15.75 -8.66 -2.59
C LEU A 317 15.03 -9.49 -1.51
N ALA A 318 14.27 -8.82 -0.62
CA ALA A 318 13.45 -9.49 0.37
C ALA A 318 12.36 -10.40 -0.23
N THR A 319 11.88 -10.17 -1.44
CA THR A 319 10.90 -11.08 -2.07
C THR A 319 11.54 -12.33 -2.66
N THR A 320 12.87 -12.36 -2.77
CA THR A 320 13.60 -13.40 -3.50
C THR A 320 14.16 -14.49 -2.58
N SER A 321 14.51 -15.64 -3.18
CA SER A 321 15.19 -16.75 -2.50
C SER A 321 16.63 -16.45 -2.07
N LEU A 322 17.18 -15.27 -2.41
CA LEU A 322 18.47 -14.80 -1.87
C LEU A 322 18.41 -14.53 -0.37
N VAL A 323 17.24 -14.14 0.15
CA VAL A 323 17.03 -14.07 1.59
C VAL A 323 16.83 -15.49 2.11
N PRO A 324 17.58 -15.92 3.14
CA PRO A 324 17.46 -17.25 3.72
C PRO A 324 16.18 -17.36 4.57
N TRP A 325 15.02 -17.31 3.91
CA TRP A 325 13.70 -17.31 4.53
C TRP A 325 13.44 -18.52 5.43
N TYR A 326 14.15 -19.64 5.19
CA TYR A 326 14.11 -20.82 6.04
C TYR A 326 14.59 -20.53 7.47
N LEU A 327 15.56 -19.62 7.67
CA LEU A 327 16.01 -19.19 9.00
C LEU A 327 14.92 -18.41 9.76
N LEU A 328 14.01 -17.76 9.02
CA LEU A 328 12.95 -16.92 9.57
C LEU A 328 11.62 -17.66 9.74
N GLN A 329 11.51 -18.91 9.29
CA GLN A 329 10.27 -19.69 9.30
C GLN A 329 9.68 -19.88 10.71
N ASN A 330 10.54 -19.94 11.74
CA ASN A 330 10.13 -20.10 13.14
C ASN A 330 9.99 -18.79 13.90
N THR A 331 10.14 -17.65 13.22
CA THR A 331 10.02 -16.31 13.80
C THR A 331 8.66 -15.69 13.47
N PRO A 332 8.29 -14.52 14.04
CA PRO A 332 7.10 -13.78 13.62
C PRO A 332 7.05 -13.44 12.12
N ALA A 333 8.17 -13.52 11.38
CA ALA A 333 8.20 -13.32 9.94
C ALA A 333 7.29 -14.29 9.16
N LYS A 334 6.98 -15.48 9.71
CA LYS A 334 6.04 -16.43 9.10
C LYS A 334 4.62 -15.88 8.92
N LEU A 335 4.26 -14.83 9.65
CA LEU A 335 2.99 -14.10 9.47
C LEU A 335 2.89 -13.43 8.09
N LEU A 336 4.02 -13.22 7.41
CA LEU A 336 4.04 -12.71 6.05
C LEU A 336 3.32 -13.66 5.09
N GLN A 337 3.40 -14.98 5.33
CA GLN A 337 2.96 -16.08 4.45
C GLN A 337 3.69 -16.10 3.10
N PHE A 338 3.69 -14.98 2.39
CA PHE A 338 4.24 -14.87 1.05
C PHE A 338 5.24 -13.71 0.95
N PRO A 339 6.53 -13.98 0.69
CA PRO A 339 7.54 -12.94 0.55
C PRO A 339 7.18 -11.84 -0.46
N TRP A 340 6.47 -12.18 -1.54
CA TRP A 340 5.99 -11.22 -2.53
C TRP A 340 5.07 -10.13 -1.95
N ARG A 341 4.50 -10.29 -0.74
CA ARG A 341 3.74 -9.20 -0.08
C ARG A 341 4.59 -7.96 0.16
N ILE A 342 5.91 -8.10 0.28
CA ILE A 342 6.85 -6.98 0.43
C ILE A 342 6.84 -6.04 -0.79
N LEU A 343 6.38 -6.53 -1.95
CA LEU A 343 6.20 -5.70 -3.16
C LEU A 343 5.27 -4.50 -2.90
N SER A 344 4.29 -4.61 -1.97
CA SER A 344 3.44 -3.50 -1.53
C SER A 344 4.24 -2.28 -1.02
N LEU A 345 5.41 -2.51 -0.44
CA LEU A 345 6.34 -1.46 -0.01
C LEU A 345 7.30 -1.05 -1.14
N GLN A 346 7.77 -2.01 -1.94
CA GLN A 346 8.70 -1.75 -3.05
C GLN A 346 8.13 -0.71 -4.01
N ILE A 347 6.84 -0.82 -4.37
CA ILE A 347 6.19 0.07 -5.35
C ILE A 347 6.27 1.55 -4.98
N ILE A 348 6.35 1.90 -3.69
CA ILE A 348 6.54 3.29 -3.22
C ILE A 348 7.94 3.77 -3.59
N PHE A 349 8.97 3.01 -3.23
CA PHE A 349 10.36 3.37 -3.52
C PHE A 349 10.64 3.39 -5.02
N SER A 350 10.15 2.38 -5.75
CA SER A 350 10.24 2.29 -7.22
C SER A 350 9.64 3.51 -7.91
N SER A 351 8.42 3.89 -7.53
CA SER A 351 7.73 5.05 -8.10
C SER A 351 8.46 6.35 -7.78
N LEU A 352 9.00 6.50 -6.57
CA LEU A 352 9.77 7.68 -6.16
C LEU A 352 11.07 7.82 -6.94
N ILE A 353 11.90 6.77 -7.01
CA ILE A 353 13.22 6.85 -7.65
C ILE A 353 13.10 7.14 -9.15
N LEU A 354 12.15 6.48 -9.84
CA LEU A 354 11.89 6.74 -11.25
C LEU A 354 11.42 8.17 -11.49
N THR A 355 10.52 8.67 -10.64
CA THR A 355 10.07 10.07 -10.71
C THR A 355 11.24 11.05 -10.55
N MET A 356 12.10 10.83 -9.55
CA MET A 356 13.24 11.72 -9.30
C MET A 356 14.23 11.73 -10.47
N ILE A 357 14.55 10.56 -11.05
CA ILE A 357 15.44 10.46 -12.21
C ILE A 357 14.82 11.14 -13.44
N PHE A 358 13.53 10.93 -13.71
CA PHE A 358 12.84 11.53 -14.83
C PHE A 358 12.90 13.07 -14.78
N PHE A 359 12.71 13.66 -13.59
CA PHE A 359 12.74 15.11 -13.43
C PHE A 359 14.15 15.71 -13.31
N LYS A 360 15.19 14.88 -13.11
CA LYS A 360 16.59 15.31 -12.99
C LYS A 360 17.17 15.81 -14.31
N ASN A 361 16.83 15.17 -15.43
CA ASN A 361 17.30 15.62 -16.74
C ASN A 361 16.44 16.80 -17.24
N ARG A 362 17.03 18.00 -17.33
CA ARG A 362 16.36 19.21 -17.84
C ARG A 362 16.20 19.24 -19.38
N ARG A 363 16.77 18.27 -20.10
CA ARG A 363 16.87 18.28 -21.58
C ARG A 363 15.66 17.73 -22.35
N TYR A 364 14.72 17.06 -21.70
CA TYR A 364 13.59 16.42 -22.40
C TYR A 364 12.33 17.27 -22.39
N ASN A 365 11.54 17.19 -23.46
CA ASN A 365 10.31 17.94 -23.64
C ASN A 365 9.20 17.32 -22.76
N LYS A 366 9.23 17.71 -21.47
CA LYS A 366 8.62 16.99 -20.32
C LYS A 366 7.13 16.66 -20.43
N THR A 367 6.38 17.26 -21.36
CA THR A 367 4.93 17.07 -21.49
C THR A 367 4.52 15.89 -22.38
N ARG A 368 5.27 15.60 -23.46
CA ARG A 368 4.98 14.44 -24.34
C ARG A 368 5.39 13.13 -23.69
N GLU A 369 6.52 13.10 -22.98
CA GLU A 369 7.04 11.88 -22.34
C GLU A 369 6.24 11.44 -21.11
N LEU A 370 5.66 12.38 -20.34
CA LEU A 370 4.72 12.03 -19.27
C LEU A 370 3.48 11.32 -19.81
N PHE A 371 3.04 11.69 -21.01
CA PHE A 371 1.92 11.05 -21.69
C PHE A 371 2.29 9.67 -22.22
N TYR A 372 3.47 9.50 -22.84
CA TYR A 372 3.93 8.19 -23.32
C TYR A 372 4.27 7.22 -22.18
N LEU A 373 4.86 7.68 -21.07
CA LEU A 373 5.17 6.84 -19.92
C LEU A 373 3.89 6.43 -19.16
N GLY A 374 2.91 7.33 -19.04
CA GLY A 374 1.59 6.99 -18.52
C GLY A 374 0.85 6.02 -19.44
N ALA A 375 0.87 6.27 -20.75
CA ALA A 375 0.21 5.41 -21.74
C ALA A 375 0.87 4.02 -21.84
N SER A 376 2.20 3.91 -21.81
CA SER A 376 2.89 2.61 -21.87
C SER A 376 2.62 1.76 -20.63
N ILE A 377 2.53 2.37 -19.44
CA ILE A 377 2.21 1.65 -18.20
C ILE A 377 0.73 1.25 -18.15
N ILE A 378 -0.18 2.05 -18.73
CA ILE A 378 -1.62 1.70 -18.85
C ILE A 378 -1.86 0.60 -19.90
N LEU A 379 -1.02 0.51 -20.93
CA LEU A 379 -1.22 -0.37 -22.09
C LEU A 379 -0.48 -1.71 -22.00
N CYS A 380 0.39 -1.93 -21.02
CA CYS A 380 0.96 -3.25 -20.76
C CYS A 380 -0.08 -4.13 -20.04
N LYS A 381 -0.75 -4.96 -20.85
CA LYS A 381 -1.63 -6.05 -20.40
C LYS A 381 -0.88 -7.10 -19.62
#